data_AF-A0A1H2JJP3-F1
#
_entry.id   AF-A0A1H2JJP3-F1
#
_cell.length_a   1.000
_cell.length_b   1.000
_cell.length_c   1.000
_cell.angle_alpha   90.00
_cell.angle_beta   90.00
_cell.angle_gamma   90.00
#
_symmetry.space_group_name_H-M   'P 1'
#
loop_
_entity.id
_entity.type
_entity.pdbx_description
1 polymer ?
#
loop_
_entity_poly.entity_id
_entity_poly.type
_entity_poly.pdbx_seq_one_letter_code
_entity_poly.pdbx_strand_id
1 'polypeptide(L)'
;MTPPTPQNGNNDFRAIVIHIAITVVFGLGLLLVAHASSDSLQTALIIASPVVVMIGAIAMLVRAYRVWKSGGRWQLWQGGAWFLLVFFIIMLFNSAPVLFESNTE
;
A
#
# COMPACT_ATOMS: atom_id res chain seq x y z
N MET A 1 23.68 10.33 -28.49
CA MET A 1 22.89 9.87 -27.33
C MET A 1 22.91 8.35 -27.38
N THR A 2 23.69 7.70 -26.51
CA THR A 2 23.70 6.23 -26.44
C THR A 2 22.33 5.76 -25.94
N PRO A 3 21.72 4.74 -26.57
CA PRO A 3 20.51 4.13 -26.03
C PRO A 3 20.77 3.73 -24.58
N PRO A 4 19.86 4.00 -23.63
CA PRO A 4 20.03 3.52 -22.27
C PRO A 4 20.19 2.01 -22.32
N THR A 5 21.27 1.50 -21.73
CA THR A 5 21.50 0.07 -21.53
C THR A 5 20.24 -0.53 -20.93
N PRO A 6 19.72 -1.67 -21.43
CA PRO A 6 18.52 -2.29 -20.87
C PRO A 6 18.71 -2.52 -19.37
N GLN A 7 18.16 -1.61 -18.58
CA GLN A 7 18.12 -1.68 -17.13
C GLN A 7 17.41 -2.98 -16.79
N ASN A 8 18.00 -3.76 -15.87
CA ASN A 8 17.63 -5.13 -15.53
C ASN A 8 16.17 -5.20 -15.01
N GLY A 9 15.20 -5.15 -15.93
CA GLY A 9 13.78 -4.89 -15.63
C GLY A 9 13.12 -5.96 -14.78
N ASN A 10 13.70 -7.17 -14.76
CA ASN A 10 13.28 -8.27 -13.91
C ASN A 10 13.45 -7.92 -12.42
N ASN A 11 14.50 -7.17 -12.06
CA ASN A 11 14.76 -6.77 -10.68
C ASN A 11 13.80 -5.67 -10.21
N ASP A 12 13.50 -4.70 -11.08
CA ASP A 12 12.52 -3.63 -10.78
C ASP A 12 11.12 -4.22 -10.60
N PHE A 13 10.71 -5.10 -11.52
CA PHE A 13 9.42 -5.78 -11.41
C PHE A 13 9.32 -6.62 -10.13
N ARG A 14 10.35 -7.42 -9.84
CA ARG A 14 10.42 -8.20 -8.59
C ARG A 14 10.35 -7.30 -7.36
N ALA A 15 11.06 -6.16 -7.35
CA ALA A 15 11.03 -5.22 -6.25
C ALA A 15 9.63 -4.60 -6.05
N ILE A 16 8.96 -4.25 -7.14
CA ILE A 16 7.58 -3.73 -7.12
C ILE A 16 6.63 -4.77 -6.54
N VAL A 17 6.69 -6.01 -7.04
CA VAL A 17 5.82 -7.11 -6.57
C VAL A 17 6.07 -7.41 -5.10
N ILE A 18 7.33 -7.47 -4.65
CA ILE A 18 7.67 -7.70 -3.24
C ILE A 18 7.12 -6.57 -2.36
N HIS A 19 7.30 -5.31 -2.76
CA HIS A 19 6.81 -4.17 -1.99
C HIS A 19 5.28 -4.22 -1.83
N ILE A 20 4.57 -4.51 -2.93
CA ILE A 20 3.12 -4.69 -2.91
C ILE A 20 2.73 -5.85 -2.01
N ALA A 21 3.35 -7.02 -2.18
CA ALA A 21 3.04 -8.21 -1.41
C ALA A 21 3.23 -7.98 0.09
N ILE A 22 4.36 -7.39 0.50
CA ILE A 22 4.62 -7.04 1.89
C ILE A 22 3.54 -6.09 2.42
N THR A 23 3.27 -5.01 1.69
CA THR A 23 2.27 -4.00 2.11
C THR A 23 0.89 -4.61 2.29
N VAL A 24 0.45 -5.43 1.32
CA VAL A 24 -0.86 -6.10 1.34
C VAL A 24 -0.93 -7.12 2.47
N VAL A 25 0.13 -7.91 2.68
CA VAL A 25 0.20 -8.88 3.79
C VAL A 25 0.09 -8.19 5.13
N PHE A 26 0.76 -7.06 5.35
CA PHE A 26 0.62 -6.31 6.59
C PHE A 26 -0.79 -5.72 6.75
N GLY A 27 -1.36 -5.10 5.71
CA GLY A 27 -2.72 -4.57 5.74
C GLY A 27 -3.76 -5.63 6.07
N LEU A 28 -3.76 -6.74 5.32
CA LEU A 28 -4.67 -7.86 5.56
C LEU A 28 -4.40 -8.57 6.88
N GLY A 29 -3.13 -8.70 7.28
CA GLY A 29 -2.74 -9.28 8.56
C GLY A 29 -3.33 -8.52 9.73
N LEU A 30 -3.32 -7.18 9.69
CA LEU A 30 -3.99 -6.36 10.71
C LEU A 30 -5.50 -6.61 10.75
N LEU A 31 -6.18 -6.79 9.61
CA LEU A 31 -7.61 -7.13 9.59
C LEU A 31 -7.87 -8.52 10.20
N LEU A 32 -7.04 -9.51 9.90
CA LEU A 32 -7.15 -10.85 10.48
C LEU A 32 -6.98 -10.81 12.00
N VAL A 33 -5.99 -10.06 12.50
CA VAL A 33 -5.77 -9.88 13.93
C VAL A 33 -6.94 -9.12 14.56
N ALA A 34 -7.50 -8.11 13.88
CA ALA A 34 -8.66 -7.37 14.37
C ALA A 34 -9.85 -8.30 14.63
N HIS A 35 -10.12 -9.23 13.71
CA HIS A 35 -11.23 -10.19 13.85
C HIS A 35 -11.02 -11.24 14.95
N ALA A 36 -9.79 -11.39 15.45
CA ALA A 36 -9.45 -12.25 16.58
C ALA A 36 -9.29 -11.47 17.91
N SER A 37 -9.52 -10.16 17.89
CA SER A 37 -9.29 -9.26 19.03
C SER A 37 -10.60 -8.83 19.71
N SER A 38 -10.49 -8.26 20.91
CA SER A 38 -11.60 -7.63 21.64
C SER A 38 -12.06 -6.32 21.00
N ASP A 39 -13.31 -5.91 21.25
CA ASP A 39 -14.00 -4.79 20.57
C ASP A 39 -13.19 -3.49 20.42
N SER A 40 -12.54 -3.00 21.49
CA SER A 40 -11.74 -1.76 21.44
C SER A 40 -10.48 -1.89 20.58
N LEU A 41 -9.79 -3.04 20.67
CA LEU A 41 -8.60 -3.33 19.88
C LEU A 41 -8.96 -3.66 18.42
N GLN A 42 -10.10 -4.32 18.20
CA GLN A 42 -10.63 -4.61 16.88
C GLN A 42 -10.86 -3.33 16.09
N THR A 43 -11.57 -2.35 16.66
CA THR A 43 -11.81 -1.04 16.01
C THR A 43 -10.50 -0.34 15.65
N ALA A 44 -9.54 -0.28 16.58
CA ALA A 44 -8.23 0.31 16.33
C ALA A 44 -7.48 -0.37 15.17
N LEU A 45 -7.51 -1.70 15.09
CA LEU A 45 -6.82 -2.46 14.04
C LEU A 45 -7.51 -2.36 12.68
N ILE A 46 -8.85 -2.30 12.64
CA ILE A 46 -9.61 -2.06 11.42
C ILE A 46 -9.25 -0.70 10.81
N ILE A 47 -9.08 0.34 11.65
CA ILE A 47 -8.68 1.69 11.20
C ILE A 47 -7.18 1.72 10.83
N ALA A 48 -6.32 1.05 11.59
CA ALA A 48 -4.87 1.04 11.34
C ALA A 48 -4.51 0.32 10.03
N SER A 49 -5.28 -0.71 9.66
CA SER A 49 -5.05 -1.52 8.47
C SER A 49 -4.93 -0.70 7.15
N PRO A 50 -5.92 0.13 6.76
CA PRO A 50 -5.79 0.98 5.58
C PRO A 50 -4.64 2.00 5.72
N VAL A 51 -4.36 2.51 6.92
CA VAL A 51 -3.25 3.46 7.13
C VAL A 51 -1.90 2.84 6.77
N VAL A 52 -1.66 1.57 7.11
CA VAL A 52 -0.42 0.86 6.73
C VAL A 52 -0.31 0.75 5.21
N VAL A 53 -1.41 0.44 4.52
CA VAL A 53 -1.43 0.38 3.05
C VAL A 53 -1.15 1.75 2.43
N MET A 54 -1.71 2.83 3.00
CA MET A 54 -1.44 4.20 2.55
C MET A 54 0.05 4.55 2.65
N ILE A 55 0.70 4.20 3.76
CA ILE A 55 2.15 4.40 3.94
C ILE A 55 2.92 3.65 2.84
N GLY A 56 2.51 2.41 2.53
CA GLY A 56 3.09 1.63 1.44
C GLY A 56 2.93 2.29 0.06
N ALA A 57 1.76 2.86 -0.23
CA ALA A 57 1.51 3.60 -1.48
C ALA A 57 2.40 4.85 -1.59
N ILE A 58 2.51 5.64 -0.50
CA ILE A 58 3.37 6.83 -0.43
C ILE A 58 4.84 6.46 -0.63
N ALA A 59 5.31 5.42 0.06
CA ALA A 59 6.69 4.94 -0.10
C ALA A 59 7.00 4.58 -1.56
N MET A 60 6.03 3.98 -2.26
CA MET A 60 6.16 3.62 -3.66
C MET A 60 6.13 4.85 -4.60
N LEU A 61 5.32 5.87 -4.30
CA LEU A 61 5.36 7.16 -5.01
C LEU A 61 6.69 7.89 -4.81
N VAL A 62 7.22 7.94 -3.59
CA VAL A 62 8.54 8.52 -3.29
C VAL A 62 9.62 7.79 -4.09
N ARG A 63 9.54 6.45 -4.17
CA ARG A 63 10.46 5.67 -5.01
C ARG A 63 10.31 5.99 -6.48
N ALA A 64 9.07 6.11 -7.00
CA ALA A 64 8.82 6.52 -8.37
C ALA A 64 9.43 7.89 -8.69
N TYR A 65 9.26 8.86 -7.78
CA TYR A 65 9.86 10.19 -7.90
C TYR A 65 11.39 10.15 -7.92
N ARG A 66 12.01 9.38 -7.02
CA ARG A 66 13.47 9.20 -6.99
C ARG A 66 13.99 8.56 -8.28
N VAL A 67 13.28 7.57 -8.81
CA VAL A 67 13.63 6.90 -10.08
C VAL A 67 13.51 7.88 -11.25
N TRP A 68 12.46 8.70 -11.28
CA TRP A 68 12.29 9.76 -12.27
C TRP A 68 13.47 10.75 -12.23
N LYS A 69 13.86 11.23 -11.04
CA LYS A 69 15.02 12.11 -10.86
C LYS A 69 16.33 11.48 -11.32
N SER A 70 16.46 10.15 -11.29
CA SER A 70 17.63 9.41 -11.78
C SER A 70 17.56 9.02 -13.27
N GLY A 71 16.51 9.41 -14.00
CA GLY A 71 16.32 9.04 -15.41
C GLY A 71 15.91 7.58 -15.66
N GLY A 72 15.42 6.88 -14.63
CA GLY A 72 14.97 5.49 -14.73
C GLY A 72 13.49 5.33 -15.08
N ARG A 73 13.02 4.07 -15.10
CA ARG A 73 11.66 3.66 -15.49
C ARG A 73 10.60 3.94 -14.41
N TRP A 74 10.30 5.21 -14.16
CA TRP A 74 9.39 5.63 -13.08
C TRP A 74 7.93 5.18 -13.24
N GLN A 75 7.48 4.93 -14.48
CA GLN A 75 6.09 4.56 -14.79
C GLN A 75 5.69 3.24 -14.13
N LEU A 76 6.61 2.27 -14.06
CA LEU A 76 6.37 0.97 -13.42
C LEU A 76 6.12 1.13 -11.91
N TRP A 77 6.90 2.01 -11.27
CA TRP A 77 6.78 2.31 -9.85
C TRP A 77 5.49 3.09 -9.56
N GLN A 78 5.09 4.02 -10.43
CA GLN A 78 3.79 4.70 -10.29
C GLN A 78 2.61 3.73 -10.45
N GLY A 79 2.67 2.78 -11.38
CA GLY A 79 1.63 1.76 -11.54
C GLY A 79 1.41 0.95 -10.26
N GLY A 80 2.50 0.52 -9.61
CA GLY A 80 2.43 -0.14 -8.30
C GLY A 80 1.85 0.75 -7.20
N ALA A 81 2.21 2.04 -7.20
CA ALA A 81 1.68 2.99 -6.24
C ALA A 81 0.17 3.22 -6.43
N TRP A 82 -0.32 3.31 -7.66
CA TRP A 82 -1.75 3.42 -7.95
C TRP A 82 -2.52 2.17 -7.52
N PHE A 83 -1.95 0.98 -7.74
CA PHE A 83 -2.53 -0.25 -7.21
C PHE A 83 -2.73 -0.17 -5.69
N LEU A 84 -1.68 0.21 -4.95
CA LEU A 84 -1.76 0.34 -3.49
C LEU A 84 -2.72 1.45 -3.05
N LEU A 85 -2.82 2.54 -3.82
CA LEU A 85 -3.77 3.62 -3.54
C LEU A 85 -5.23 3.15 -3.71
N VAL A 86 -5.55 2.44 -4.80
CA VAL A 86 -6.88 1.86 -5.01
C VAL A 86 -7.19 0.84 -3.92
N PHE A 87 -6.22 -0.01 -3.57
CA PHE A 87 -6.38 -0.99 -2.50
C PHE A 87 -6.64 -0.30 -1.15
N PHE A 88 -5.90 0.76 -0.83
CA PHE A 88 -6.16 1.62 0.34
C PHE A 88 -7.59 2.17 0.34
N ILE A 89 -8.04 2.76 -0.78
CA ILE A 89 -9.38 3.34 -0.88
C ILE A 89 -10.44 2.27 -0.59
N ILE A 90 -10.31 1.08 -1.19
CA ILE A 90 -11.22 -0.03 -0.92
C ILE A 90 -11.25 -0.34 0.59
N MET A 91 -10.09 -0.51 1.23
CA MET A 91 -10.02 -0.82 2.66
C MET A 91 -10.60 0.31 3.53
N LEU A 92 -10.30 1.57 3.20
CA LEU A 92 -10.81 2.74 3.91
C LEU A 92 -12.34 2.79 3.91
N PHE A 93 -12.96 2.62 2.75
CA PHE A 93 -14.42 2.68 2.64
C PHE A 93 -15.10 1.48 3.31
N ASN A 94 -14.46 0.30 3.29
CA ASN A 94 -14.94 -0.85 4.06
C ASN A 94 -14.81 -0.67 5.59
N SER A 95 -13.93 0.22 6.06
CA SER A 95 -13.80 0.56 7.48
C SER A 95 -14.84 1.56 7.97
N ALA A 96 -15.59 2.21 7.07
CA ALA A 96 -16.53 3.27 7.42
C ALA A 96 -17.65 2.85 8.40
N PRO A 97 -18.29 1.66 8.28
CA PRO A 97 -19.32 1.22 9.22
C PRO A 97 -18.86 1.27 10.68
N VAL A 98 -17.62 0.84 10.95
CA VAL A 98 -17.03 0.79 12.29
C VAL A 98 -16.91 2.19 12.90
N LEU A 99 -16.64 3.22 12.08
CA LEU A 99 -16.56 4.60 12.54
C LEU A 99 -17.94 5.19 12.88
N PHE A 100 -19.01 4.71 12.26
CA PHE A 100 -20.36 5.21 12.54
C PHE A 100 -20.98 4.50 13.74
N GLU A 101 -20.74 3.19 13.88
CA GLU A 101 -21.21 2.39 15.02
C GLU A 101 -20.59 2.85 16.35
N SER A 102 -19.31 3.24 16.35
CA SER A 102 -18.64 3.74 17.57
C SER A 102 -19.15 5.10 18.08
N ASN A 103 -19.92 5.84 17.28
CA ASN A 103 -20.42 7.19 17.62
C ASN A 103 -21.89 7.18 18.11
N THR A 104 -22.55 6.02 18.09
CA THR A 104 -23.96 5.86 18.50
C THR A 104 -24.16 5.20 19.86
N GLU A 105 -23.07 4.79 20.53
CA GLU A 105 -23.05 4.35 21.93
C GLU A 105 -22.80 5.53 22.89
#